data_AF-A0A2R7JW97-F1
#
_entry.id   AF-A0A2R7JW97-F1
#
_cell.length_a   1.000
_cell.length_b   1.000
_cell.length_c   1.000
_cell.angle_alpha   90.00
_cell.angle_beta   90.00
_cell.angle_gamma   90.00
#
_symmetry.space_group_name_H-M   'P 1'
#
loop_
_entity.id
_entity.type
_entity.pdbx_description
1 polymer ?
#
loop_
_entity_poly.entity_id
_entity_poly.type
_entity_poly.pdbx_seq_one_letter_code
_entity_poly.pdbx_strand_id
1 'polypeptide(L)'
;LLAICIQVSAQNSAWKPASFEVINKYKTFKTTKYAHVFSGSKHNIVKLAPELEGLTGIELPLESYKNGTNAPLKLKFKESVQILIGVFQEKDNKEFFQFTDDNPNAKLILKNAVTITGLPPIDVYAFSCLEATYSFKNKGLFIVLGVVKASEKLESRNAELPDGKLWNPTFIVEGFSDEKPLFEIIGGENKPVVEEGMPGTEGIQGGFEGGRVVKVGDTYHMFPTERAGEIGVDYYYDRVKTKIGHWTSKDAIHWKRESTIYQASGTYAITEDDNPMNDRRAAIWSYMPVFNEKANKWYGYYLAYTVHKEIQPNHSFGRIWRCESTVEGINGI
;
A
#
# COMPACT_ATOMS: atom_id res chain seq x y z
N LEU A 1 28.86 26.11 26.99
CA LEU A 1 29.32 24.96 26.20
C LEU A 1 28.09 24.11 25.87
N LEU A 2 27.58 24.15 24.64
CA LEU A 2 26.52 23.26 24.19
C LEU A 2 27.19 22.16 23.34
N ALA A 3 27.14 20.93 23.83
CA ALA A 3 27.74 19.78 23.17
C ALA A 3 26.92 19.43 21.92
N ILE A 4 27.56 19.53 20.76
CA ILE A 4 27.03 19.04 19.48
C ILE A 4 27.28 17.53 19.48
N CYS A 5 26.24 16.73 19.73
CA CYS A 5 26.26 15.30 19.48
C CYS A 5 26.26 15.07 17.96
N ILE A 6 27.44 14.88 17.38
CA ILE A 6 27.58 14.36 16.03
C ILE A 6 27.28 12.86 16.10
N GLN A 7 26.05 12.46 15.75
CA GLN A 7 25.77 11.06 15.42
C GLN A 7 26.47 10.77 14.09
N VAL A 8 27.65 10.17 14.16
CA VAL A 8 28.30 9.56 13.01
C VAL A 8 27.52 8.29 12.70
N SER A 9 26.55 8.36 11.79
CA SER A 9 26.07 7.16 11.12
C SER A 9 27.21 6.65 10.24
N ALA A 10 27.85 5.56 10.65
CA ALA A 10 28.72 4.82 9.75
C ALA A 10 27.85 4.39 8.56
N GLN A 11 28.05 5.03 7.41
CA GLN A 11 27.36 4.66 6.18
C GLN A 11 27.99 3.35 5.71
N ASN A 12 27.45 2.21 6.17
CA ASN A 12 27.91 0.90 5.75
C ASN A 12 27.67 0.78 4.24
N SER A 13 28.77 0.72 3.48
CA SER A 13 28.73 0.62 2.03
C SER A 13 28.29 -0.77 1.58
N ALA A 14 27.52 -0.84 0.49
CA ALA A 14 27.15 -2.09 -0.16
C ALA A 14 28.37 -2.96 -0.49
N TRP A 15 28.26 -4.27 -0.27
CA TRP A 15 29.33 -5.22 -0.58
C TRP A 15 29.49 -5.43 -2.09
N LYS A 16 30.72 -5.74 -2.50
CA LYS A 16 31.02 -5.94 -3.92
C LYS A 16 30.59 -7.33 -4.40
N PRO A 17 29.72 -7.43 -5.41
CA PRO A 17 29.25 -8.72 -5.91
C PRO A 17 30.36 -9.49 -6.64
N ALA A 18 30.34 -10.80 -6.52
CA ALA A 18 31.07 -11.73 -7.37
C ALA A 18 30.12 -12.41 -8.36
N SER A 19 30.63 -12.77 -9.53
CA SER A 19 29.84 -13.46 -10.57
C SER A 19 29.75 -14.96 -10.30
N PHE A 20 28.59 -15.55 -10.56
CA PHE A 20 28.34 -16.98 -10.43
C PHE A 20 27.32 -17.45 -11.48
N GLU A 21 27.24 -18.76 -11.67
CA GLU A 21 26.26 -19.42 -12.53
C GLU A 21 25.37 -20.36 -11.69
N VAL A 22 24.05 -20.32 -11.92
CA VAL A 22 23.08 -21.23 -11.29
C VAL A 22 22.83 -22.43 -12.21
N ILE A 23 23.40 -23.59 -11.86
CA ILE A 23 23.32 -24.79 -12.70
C ILE A 23 21.87 -25.31 -12.78
N ASN A 24 21.08 -25.13 -11.72
CA ASN A 24 19.65 -25.51 -11.71
C ASN A 24 18.76 -24.65 -12.64
N LYS A 25 19.31 -23.60 -13.26
CA LYS A 25 18.58 -22.63 -14.09
C LYS A 25 17.45 -21.88 -13.36
N TYR A 26 17.57 -21.72 -12.04
CA TYR A 26 16.69 -20.81 -11.31
C TYR A 26 16.97 -19.36 -11.71
N LYS A 27 15.93 -18.52 -11.63
CA LYS A 27 16.08 -17.08 -11.88
C LYS A 27 16.90 -16.45 -10.77
N THR A 28 17.54 -15.34 -11.11
CA THR A 28 18.26 -14.49 -10.16
C THR A 28 17.51 -13.18 -10.00
N PHE A 29 17.59 -12.59 -8.81
CA PHE A 29 17.05 -11.26 -8.53
C PHE A 29 18.18 -10.32 -8.05
N LYS A 30 17.94 -9.01 -8.14
CA LYS A 30 18.78 -8.02 -7.46
C LYS A 30 18.28 -7.87 -6.02
N THR A 31 19.18 -8.02 -5.06
CA THR A 31 18.87 -7.92 -3.63
C THR A 31 18.66 -6.46 -3.29
N THR A 32 17.42 -6.02 -3.44
CA THR A 32 16.95 -4.65 -3.24
C THR A 32 15.57 -4.71 -2.59
N LYS A 33 15.07 -3.55 -2.16
CA LYS A 33 13.67 -3.43 -1.75
C LYS A 33 12.74 -3.94 -2.87
N TYR A 34 11.66 -4.61 -2.47
CA TYR A 34 10.63 -5.22 -3.32
C TYR A 34 11.05 -6.42 -4.16
N ALA A 35 12.30 -6.87 -4.08
CA ALA A 35 12.71 -8.07 -4.77
C ALA A 35 11.96 -9.31 -4.24
N HIS A 36 11.49 -10.15 -5.16
CA HIS A 36 10.91 -11.45 -4.83
C HIS A 36 12.03 -12.48 -4.66
N VAL A 37 12.09 -13.08 -3.47
CA VAL A 37 13.16 -14.03 -3.12
C VAL A 37 12.80 -15.48 -3.46
N PHE A 38 11.53 -15.75 -3.74
CA PHE A 38 11.03 -17.09 -4.06
C PHE A 38 10.16 -17.08 -5.31
N SER A 39 10.35 -18.06 -6.18
CA SER A 39 9.47 -18.25 -7.34
C SER A 39 8.12 -18.83 -6.90
N GLY A 40 7.04 -18.38 -7.55
CA GLY A 40 5.66 -18.76 -7.20
C GLY A 40 5.15 -18.10 -5.92
N SER A 41 5.84 -17.09 -5.39
CA SER A 41 5.52 -16.43 -4.12
C SER A 41 5.28 -14.93 -4.29
N LYS A 42 4.44 -14.37 -3.42
CA LYS A 42 4.27 -12.92 -3.26
C LYS A 42 5.18 -12.32 -2.18
N HIS A 43 5.95 -13.14 -1.46
CA HIS A 43 6.90 -12.67 -0.46
C HIS A 43 7.96 -11.78 -1.13
N ASN A 44 8.19 -10.59 -0.58
CA ASN A 44 9.16 -9.62 -1.09
C ASN A 44 9.96 -8.97 0.04
N ILE A 45 11.17 -8.53 -0.28
CA ILE A 45 12.00 -7.75 0.66
C ILE A 45 11.32 -6.40 0.93
N VAL A 46 11.12 -6.06 2.20
CA VAL A 46 10.61 -4.75 2.65
C VAL A 46 11.73 -3.89 3.20
N LYS A 47 12.64 -4.51 3.95
CA LYS A 47 13.86 -3.88 4.49
C LYS A 47 15.01 -4.86 4.37
N LEU A 48 16.21 -4.34 4.15
CA LEU A 48 17.45 -5.10 4.10
C LEU A 48 18.61 -4.26 4.63
N ALA A 49 19.61 -4.93 5.17
CA ALA A 49 20.84 -4.30 5.59
C ALA A 49 21.55 -3.66 4.35
N PRO A 50 22.04 -2.41 4.44
CA PRO A 50 22.65 -1.70 3.31
C PRO A 50 23.79 -2.45 2.61
N GLU A 51 24.51 -3.30 3.35
CA GLU A 51 25.59 -4.14 2.85
C GLU A 51 25.14 -5.13 1.76
N LEU A 52 23.86 -5.54 1.79
CA LEU A 52 23.27 -6.50 0.86
C LEU A 52 22.74 -5.85 -0.43
N GLU A 53 22.61 -4.53 -0.45
CA GLU A 53 21.97 -3.79 -1.54
C GLU A 53 22.68 -4.01 -2.88
N GLY A 54 21.93 -4.40 -3.91
CA GLY A 54 22.43 -4.58 -5.27
C GLY A 54 23.16 -5.90 -5.55
N LEU A 55 23.35 -6.75 -4.54
CA LEU A 55 23.86 -8.12 -4.72
C LEU A 55 22.91 -8.94 -5.61
N THR A 56 23.39 -10.09 -6.08
CA THR A 56 22.61 -10.97 -6.95
C THR A 56 22.20 -12.23 -6.19
N GLY A 57 20.92 -12.33 -5.85
CA GLY A 57 20.31 -13.47 -5.19
C GLY A 57 19.69 -14.48 -6.16
N ILE A 58 19.06 -15.53 -5.62
CA ILE A 58 18.45 -16.62 -6.40
C ILE A 58 17.01 -16.84 -5.98
N GLU A 59 16.09 -16.83 -6.94
CA GLU A 59 14.66 -17.12 -6.71
C GLU A 59 14.42 -18.61 -6.52
N LEU A 60 14.53 -19.10 -5.28
CA LEU A 60 14.29 -20.51 -4.98
C LEU A 60 12.79 -20.85 -5.09
N PRO A 61 12.39 -22.03 -5.60
CA PRO A 61 10.97 -22.43 -5.61
C PRO A 61 10.45 -22.63 -4.19
N LEU A 62 9.48 -21.82 -3.76
CA LEU A 62 9.01 -21.78 -2.37
C LEU A 62 8.57 -23.16 -1.86
N GLU A 63 7.62 -23.78 -2.57
CA GLU A 63 6.96 -25.01 -2.12
C GLU A 63 7.90 -26.21 -2.06
N SER A 64 8.86 -26.33 -2.98
CA SER A 64 9.75 -27.49 -2.98
C SER A 64 10.78 -27.44 -1.84
N TYR A 65 11.22 -26.23 -1.47
CA TYR A 65 12.13 -26.05 -0.34
C TYR A 65 11.42 -26.16 1.00
N LYS A 66 10.22 -25.57 1.14
CA LYS A 66 9.38 -25.72 2.34
C LYS A 66 9.06 -27.19 2.64
N ASN A 67 8.71 -27.95 1.61
CA ASN A 67 8.36 -29.37 1.75
C ASN A 67 9.58 -30.31 1.73
N GLY A 68 10.80 -29.79 1.58
CA GLY A 68 12.03 -30.59 1.52
C GLY A 68 12.16 -31.51 0.29
N THR A 69 11.35 -31.30 -0.75
CA THR A 69 11.39 -32.07 -2.01
C THR A 69 12.35 -31.47 -3.04
N ASN A 70 13.01 -30.36 -2.71
CA ASN A 70 13.97 -29.67 -3.57
C ASN A 70 15.16 -30.55 -3.98
N ALA A 71 15.58 -30.40 -5.24
CA ALA A 71 16.89 -30.86 -5.69
C ALA A 71 18.01 -30.00 -5.08
N PRO A 72 19.24 -30.53 -4.93
CA PRO A 72 20.37 -29.73 -4.47
C PRO A 72 20.61 -28.49 -5.34
N LEU A 73 20.81 -27.34 -4.70
CA LEU A 73 21.18 -26.10 -5.40
C LEU A 73 22.67 -26.16 -5.74
N LYS A 74 22.98 -26.06 -7.03
CA LYS A 74 24.33 -26.15 -7.57
C LYS A 74 24.75 -24.81 -8.17
N LEU A 75 25.85 -24.30 -7.68
CA LEU A 75 26.45 -23.04 -8.11
C LEU A 75 27.84 -23.30 -8.69
N LYS A 76 28.25 -22.48 -9.66
CA LYS A 76 29.59 -22.48 -10.24
C LYS A 76 30.20 -21.09 -10.18
N PHE A 77 31.48 -21.05 -9.86
CA PHE A 77 32.26 -19.83 -9.62
C PHE A 77 33.51 -19.79 -10.50
N LYS A 78 34.01 -18.58 -10.75
CA LYS A 78 35.27 -18.34 -11.48
C LYS A 78 36.46 -18.05 -10.56
N GLU A 79 36.18 -17.76 -9.30
CA GLU A 79 37.13 -17.40 -8.25
C GLU A 79 36.61 -17.89 -6.90
N SER A 80 37.43 -17.87 -5.86
CA SER A 80 36.98 -18.17 -4.51
C SER A 80 36.04 -17.08 -4.00
N VAL A 81 34.94 -17.48 -3.35
CA VAL A 81 33.83 -16.59 -2.99
C VAL A 81 33.35 -16.82 -1.56
N GLN A 82 32.54 -15.89 -1.07
CA GLN A 82 31.67 -16.08 0.08
C GLN A 82 30.22 -16.01 -0.38
N ILE A 83 29.43 -17.05 -0.10
CA ILE A 83 28.01 -17.13 -0.43
C ILE A 83 27.21 -16.63 0.78
N LEU A 84 26.33 -15.65 0.57
CA LEU A 84 25.51 -15.05 1.61
C LEU A 84 24.12 -15.69 1.60
N ILE A 85 23.80 -16.41 2.67
CA ILE A 85 22.48 -17.03 2.83
C ILE A 85 21.72 -16.42 4.01
N GLY A 86 20.41 -16.22 3.81
CA GLY A 86 19.47 -15.84 4.85
C GLY A 86 18.85 -17.10 5.49
N VAL A 87 18.90 -17.18 6.82
CA VAL A 87 18.33 -18.27 7.63
C VAL A 87 17.30 -17.69 8.59
N PHE A 88 16.13 -18.32 8.64
CA PHE A 88 15.00 -17.86 9.45
C PHE A 88 15.20 -18.21 10.92
N GLN A 89 14.87 -17.27 11.82
CA GLN A 89 14.97 -17.44 13.27
C GLN A 89 13.78 -18.25 13.85
N GLU A 90 13.53 -19.46 13.34
CA GLU A 90 12.52 -20.39 13.84
C GLU A 90 13.08 -21.81 13.95
N LYS A 91 13.64 -22.14 15.11
CA LYS A 91 14.43 -23.37 15.30
C LYS A 91 13.61 -24.66 15.22
N ASP A 92 12.31 -24.61 15.53
CA ASP A 92 11.44 -25.80 15.62
C ASP A 92 10.54 -25.99 14.38
N ASN A 93 10.63 -25.10 13.40
CA ASN A 93 9.82 -25.16 12.20
C ASN A 93 10.57 -25.89 11.08
N LYS A 94 10.06 -27.09 10.74
CA LYS A 94 10.64 -27.96 9.72
C LYS A 94 10.57 -27.40 8.30
N GLU A 95 9.74 -26.37 8.07
CA GLU A 95 9.71 -25.67 6.77
C GLU A 95 10.99 -24.88 6.52
N PHE A 96 11.71 -24.47 7.56
CA PHE A 96 12.90 -23.62 7.45
C PHE A 96 14.19 -24.43 7.59
N PHE A 97 15.20 -24.03 6.81
CA PHE A 97 16.54 -24.59 6.91
C PHE A 97 17.11 -24.33 8.31
N GLN A 98 17.64 -25.38 8.92
CA GLN A 98 18.37 -25.33 10.19
C GLN A 98 19.81 -25.78 9.97
N PHE A 99 20.75 -25.10 10.62
CA PHE A 99 22.12 -25.59 10.70
C PHE A 99 22.15 -26.89 11.50
N THR A 100 22.69 -27.94 10.88
CA THR A 100 23.18 -29.12 11.59
C THR A 100 24.65 -28.92 11.96
N ASP A 101 25.17 -29.71 12.90
CA ASP A 101 26.56 -29.68 13.35
C ASP A 101 27.59 -29.85 12.21
N ASP A 102 27.14 -30.27 11.02
CA ASP A 102 27.94 -30.49 9.79
C ASP A 102 28.21 -29.22 8.95
N ASN A 103 27.98 -28.01 9.46
CA ASN A 103 28.21 -26.75 8.71
C ASN A 103 29.36 -25.91 9.27
N PRO A 104 30.62 -26.42 9.33
CA PRO A 104 31.74 -25.73 9.97
C PRO A 104 32.19 -24.44 9.28
N ASN A 105 31.74 -24.21 8.02
CA ASN A 105 32.20 -23.10 7.19
C ASN A 105 31.22 -21.92 7.12
N ALA A 106 30.16 -21.92 7.94
CA ALA A 106 29.16 -20.85 7.98
C ALA A 106 29.46 -19.87 9.13
N LYS A 107 29.65 -18.59 8.79
CA LYS A 107 29.86 -17.53 9.78
C LYS A 107 28.66 -16.60 9.82
N LEU A 108 28.07 -16.38 11.00
CA LEU A 108 27.03 -15.35 11.19
C LEU A 108 27.64 -13.96 10.99
N ILE A 109 27.10 -13.21 10.02
CA ILE A 109 27.53 -11.84 9.71
C ILE A 109 26.50 -10.85 10.22
N LEU A 110 25.26 -10.93 9.74
CA LEU A 110 24.23 -9.94 10.11
C LEU A 110 23.10 -10.62 10.86
N LYS A 111 22.78 -10.15 12.07
CA LYS A 111 21.54 -10.52 12.76
C LYS A 111 20.39 -9.63 12.31
N ASN A 112 19.17 -10.16 12.22
CA ASN A 112 17.96 -9.42 11.85
C ASN A 112 18.20 -8.55 10.59
N ALA A 113 18.72 -9.16 9.54
CA ALA A 113 19.35 -8.49 8.40
C ALA A 113 18.41 -8.21 7.24
N VAL A 114 17.29 -8.94 7.16
CA VAL A 114 16.30 -8.79 6.09
C VAL A 114 14.89 -8.98 6.68
N THR A 115 13.99 -8.08 6.28
CA THR A 115 12.54 -8.18 6.54
C THR A 115 11.84 -8.57 5.25
N ILE A 116 11.16 -9.72 5.24
CA ILE A 116 10.40 -10.21 4.08
C ILE A 116 8.95 -10.39 4.48
N THR A 117 8.02 -9.88 3.67
CA THR A 117 6.58 -9.91 3.97
C THR A 117 6.12 -11.30 4.39
N GLY A 118 5.44 -11.42 5.53
CA GLY A 118 4.86 -12.67 6.03
C GLY A 118 5.85 -13.73 6.49
N LEU A 119 7.16 -13.44 6.54
CA LEU A 119 8.19 -14.41 6.95
C LEU A 119 8.90 -13.99 8.25
N PRO A 120 9.45 -14.96 9.03
CA PRO A 120 10.15 -14.68 10.27
C PRO A 120 11.41 -13.79 10.09
N PRO A 121 11.99 -13.29 11.18
CA PRO A 121 13.28 -12.59 11.14
C PRO A 121 14.39 -13.44 10.51
N ILE A 122 15.26 -12.81 9.73
CA ILE A 122 16.30 -13.49 8.96
C ILE A 122 17.69 -13.04 9.41
N ASP A 123 18.53 -14.00 9.75
CA ASP A 123 19.97 -13.82 9.96
C ASP A 123 20.74 -14.16 8.68
N VAL A 124 21.82 -13.44 8.41
CA VAL A 124 22.68 -13.67 7.23
C VAL A 124 24.00 -14.29 7.63
N TYR A 125 24.28 -15.43 7.01
CA TYR A 125 25.50 -16.20 7.17
C TYR A 125 26.32 -16.16 5.89
N ALA A 126 27.64 -16.10 6.04
CA ALA A 126 28.59 -16.22 4.95
C ALA A 126 29.21 -17.62 4.92
N PHE A 127 29.21 -18.24 3.75
CA PHE A 127 29.85 -19.53 3.49
C PHE A 127 31.04 -19.35 2.58
N SER A 128 32.24 -19.66 3.09
CA SER A 128 33.46 -19.63 2.29
C SER A 128 33.48 -20.81 1.32
N CYS A 129 33.64 -20.52 0.02
CA CYS A 129 33.78 -21.51 -1.04
C CYS A 129 35.08 -21.28 -1.81
N LEU A 130 36.04 -22.19 -1.62
CA LEU A 130 37.32 -22.19 -2.35
C LEU A 130 37.24 -22.97 -3.67
N GLU A 131 36.21 -23.82 -3.81
CA GLU A 131 36.01 -24.69 -4.95
C GLU A 131 35.31 -23.97 -6.11
N ALA A 132 35.52 -24.45 -7.34
CA ALA A 132 34.87 -23.90 -8.52
C ALA A 132 33.34 -24.18 -8.57
N THR A 133 32.85 -25.09 -7.73
CA THR A 133 31.43 -25.46 -7.65
C THR A 133 31.02 -25.69 -6.21
N TYR A 134 29.76 -25.39 -5.89
CA TYR A 134 29.17 -25.69 -4.59
C TYR A 134 27.79 -26.29 -4.75
N SER A 135 27.45 -27.29 -3.92
CA SER A 135 26.17 -27.98 -3.95
C SER A 135 25.51 -27.96 -2.56
N PHE A 136 24.52 -27.09 -2.36
CA PHE A 136 23.68 -27.10 -1.16
C PHE A 136 22.73 -28.30 -1.22
N LYS A 137 22.96 -29.29 -0.36
CA LYS A 137 22.12 -30.49 -0.24
C LYS A 137 21.03 -30.35 0.84
N ASN A 138 21.08 -29.28 1.61
CA ASN A 138 20.20 -29.07 2.75
C ASN A 138 18.74 -28.91 2.34
N LYS A 139 17.87 -29.28 3.29
CA LYS A 139 16.41 -29.20 3.19
C LYS A 139 15.88 -28.04 4.01
N GLY A 140 14.65 -27.63 3.75
CA GLY A 140 14.05 -26.46 4.35
C GLY A 140 14.39 -25.18 3.59
N LEU A 141 13.56 -24.18 3.80
CA LEU A 141 13.62 -22.88 3.13
C LEU A 141 14.74 -22.03 3.72
N PHE A 142 15.58 -21.49 2.85
CA PHE A 142 16.56 -20.44 3.12
C PHE A 142 16.57 -19.48 1.93
N ILE A 143 17.35 -18.40 2.01
CA ILE A 143 17.44 -17.41 0.93
C ILE A 143 18.89 -17.31 0.49
N VAL A 144 19.15 -17.19 -0.81
CA VAL A 144 20.46 -16.76 -1.31
C VAL A 144 20.37 -15.28 -1.65
N LEU A 145 21.05 -14.45 -0.87
CA LEU A 145 20.99 -12.98 -0.96
C LEU A 145 22.14 -12.39 -1.77
N GLY A 146 23.19 -13.17 -2.02
CA GLY A 146 24.33 -12.67 -2.76
C GLY A 146 25.52 -13.62 -2.77
N VAL A 147 26.46 -13.32 -3.64
CA VAL A 147 27.80 -13.90 -3.65
C VAL A 147 28.78 -12.73 -3.73
N VAL A 148 29.81 -12.75 -2.88
CA VAL A 148 30.87 -11.73 -2.84
C VAL A 148 32.22 -12.41 -2.98
N LYS A 149 33.26 -11.64 -3.29
CA LYS A 149 34.62 -12.18 -3.40
C LYS A 149 35.11 -12.68 -2.04
N ALA A 150 35.98 -13.69 -2.03
CA ALA A 150 36.61 -14.15 -0.79
C ALA A 150 37.40 -13.03 -0.05
N SER A 151 37.87 -12.02 -0.79
CA SER A 151 38.57 -10.86 -0.21
C SER A 151 37.64 -9.80 0.40
N GLU A 152 36.33 -9.89 0.19
CA GLU A 152 35.37 -8.93 0.73
C GLU A 152 35.34 -9.04 2.26
N LYS A 153 35.52 -7.90 2.95
CA LYS A 153 35.52 -7.85 4.40
C LYS A 153 34.09 -7.76 4.92
N LEU A 154 33.64 -8.83 5.54
CA LEU A 154 32.31 -8.93 6.11
C LEU A 154 32.37 -8.64 7.62
N GLU A 155 31.85 -7.49 8.01
CA GLU A 155 31.76 -7.08 9.42
C GLU A 155 30.48 -7.63 10.05
N SER A 156 30.62 -8.26 11.23
CA SER A 156 29.49 -8.84 11.93
C SER A 156 28.76 -7.78 12.77
N ARG A 157 27.44 -7.69 12.66
CA ARG A 157 26.59 -6.79 13.49
C ARG A 157 25.14 -7.23 13.57
N ASN A 158 24.37 -6.61 14.45
CA ASN A 158 22.92 -6.67 14.42
C ASN A 158 22.40 -5.52 13.54
N ALA A 159 21.54 -5.84 12.57
CA ALA A 159 20.90 -4.85 11.72
C ALA A 159 19.53 -4.40 12.25
N GLU A 160 19.00 -5.09 13.27
CA GLU A 160 17.82 -4.69 14.02
C GLU A 160 16.58 -4.43 13.14
N LEU A 161 16.49 -5.13 12.00
CA LEU A 161 15.33 -5.02 11.13
C LEU A 161 14.13 -5.77 11.73
N PRO A 162 12.91 -5.24 11.53
CA PRO A 162 11.70 -5.79 12.15
C PRO A 162 11.30 -7.15 11.57
N ASP A 163 10.48 -7.87 12.32
CA ASP A 163 9.91 -9.17 11.92
C ASP A 163 8.96 -9.00 10.72
N GLY A 164 9.24 -9.73 9.64
CA GLY A 164 8.46 -9.71 8.42
C GLY A 164 7.02 -10.18 8.57
N LYS A 165 6.71 -10.97 9.61
CA LYS A 165 5.35 -11.40 9.93
C LYS A 165 4.41 -10.25 10.28
N LEU A 166 4.94 -9.10 10.71
CA LEU A 166 4.15 -7.90 10.94
C LEU A 166 3.53 -7.37 9.63
N TRP A 167 4.04 -7.79 8.48
CA TRP A 167 3.49 -7.53 7.15
C TRP A 167 2.70 -8.77 6.68
N ASN A 168 1.45 -8.91 7.13
CA ASN A 168 0.50 -9.95 6.71
C ASN A 168 0.33 -9.91 5.16
N PRO A 169 0.15 -11.04 4.44
CA PRO A 169 0.39 -11.13 2.99
C PRO A 169 -0.59 -10.31 2.13
N THR A 170 -1.51 -9.58 2.75
CA THR A 170 -2.48 -8.64 2.17
C THR A 170 -1.95 -7.22 1.97
N PHE A 171 -0.81 -6.83 2.56
CA PHE A 171 -0.19 -5.56 2.20
C PHE A 171 0.59 -5.75 0.90
N ILE A 172 -0.13 -5.74 -0.22
CA ILE A 172 0.42 -5.25 -1.48
C ILE A 172 1.07 -3.91 -1.12
N VAL A 173 2.38 -3.80 -1.23
CA VAL A 173 3.15 -2.59 -0.90
C VAL A 173 2.96 -1.53 -1.98
N GLU A 174 1.73 -1.33 -2.46
CA GLU A 174 1.33 -0.18 -3.26
C GLU A 174 0.90 1.01 -2.38
N GLY A 175 0.79 0.83 -1.05
CA GLY A 175 0.32 1.89 -0.13
C GLY A 175 1.34 2.42 0.88
N PHE A 176 2.46 1.75 1.12
CA PHE A 176 3.53 2.23 2.01
C PHE A 176 4.77 2.49 1.18
N SER A 177 4.80 3.67 0.54
CA SER A 177 6.04 4.21 0.02
C SER A 177 6.87 4.72 1.20
N ASP A 178 8.16 4.37 1.25
CA ASP A 178 9.11 5.10 2.11
C ASP A 178 9.45 6.47 1.49
N GLU A 179 8.95 6.76 0.28
CA GLU A 179 8.99 8.10 -0.27
C GLU A 179 8.12 9.00 0.58
N LYS A 180 8.67 10.16 0.93
CA LYS A 180 7.93 11.20 1.62
C LYS A 180 6.66 11.51 0.82
N PRO A 181 5.45 11.36 1.40
CA PRO A 181 4.23 11.67 0.67
C PRO A 181 4.25 13.13 0.24
N LEU A 182 3.70 13.42 -0.94
CA LEU A 182 3.61 14.80 -1.44
C LEU A 182 2.78 15.69 -0.50
N PHE A 183 1.83 15.08 0.23
CA PHE A 183 0.97 15.75 1.20
C PHE A 183 1.08 15.05 2.56
N GLU A 184 1.19 15.85 3.62
CA GLU A 184 1.16 15.42 5.01
C GLU A 184 0.14 16.28 5.77
N ILE A 185 -0.47 15.74 6.81
CA ILE A 185 -1.33 16.52 7.72
C ILE A 185 -0.41 17.38 8.58
N ILE A 186 -0.17 18.60 8.14
CA ILE A 186 0.75 19.55 8.81
C ILE A 186 0.06 20.50 9.79
N GLY A 187 -1.27 20.44 9.92
CA GLY A 187 -2.04 21.32 10.79
C GLY A 187 -3.56 21.18 10.62
N GLY A 188 -4.29 22.04 11.33
CA GLY A 188 -5.74 21.95 11.49
C GLY A 188 -6.13 21.39 12.86
N GLU A 189 -7.35 21.65 13.28
CA GLU A 189 -7.86 21.01 14.50
C GLU A 189 -8.08 19.52 14.26
N ASN A 190 -7.78 18.68 15.25
CA ASN A 190 -8.00 17.24 15.18
C ASN A 190 -9.49 16.89 15.44
N LYS A 191 -10.39 17.52 14.70
CA LYS A 191 -11.85 17.33 14.77
C LYS A 191 -12.50 17.65 13.42
N PRO A 192 -13.68 17.07 13.10
CA PRO A 192 -14.41 17.41 11.88
C PRO A 192 -14.88 18.87 11.88
N VAL A 193 -14.91 19.50 10.71
CA VAL A 193 -15.48 20.86 10.52
C VAL A 193 -17.00 20.84 10.37
N VAL A 194 -17.57 19.67 10.08
CA VAL A 194 -19.01 19.36 10.11
C VAL A 194 -19.15 17.95 10.69
N GLU A 195 -19.98 17.81 11.72
CA GLU A 195 -20.21 16.55 12.45
C GLU A 195 -21.70 16.40 12.79
N GLU A 196 -22.12 15.16 13.06
CA GLU A 196 -23.44 14.87 13.61
C GLU A 196 -23.76 15.76 14.82
N GLY A 197 -24.99 16.27 14.87
CA GLY A 197 -25.49 17.13 15.95
C GLY A 197 -25.22 18.62 15.74
N MET A 198 -24.47 19.01 14.70
CA MET A 198 -24.37 20.41 14.30
C MET A 198 -25.65 20.89 13.59
N PRO A 199 -26.03 22.18 13.71
CA PRO A 199 -27.17 22.72 12.97
C PRO A 199 -27.05 22.47 11.46
N GLY A 200 -28.09 21.88 10.88
CA GLY A 200 -28.12 21.51 9.47
C GLY A 200 -27.79 20.03 9.20
N THR A 201 -27.29 19.27 10.17
CA THR A 201 -27.05 17.82 9.98
C THR A 201 -28.27 16.96 10.25
N GLU A 202 -29.41 17.56 10.59
CA GLU A 202 -30.62 16.83 10.95
C GLU A 202 -31.11 15.97 9.76
N GLY A 203 -31.27 14.66 10.02
CA GLY A 203 -31.73 13.71 8.99
C GLY A 203 -30.64 13.25 8.00
N ILE A 204 -29.36 13.52 8.27
CA ILE A 204 -28.23 12.91 7.57
C ILE A 204 -27.81 11.65 8.34
N GLN A 205 -28.21 10.48 7.86
CA GLN A 205 -28.02 9.20 8.58
C GLN A 205 -26.60 8.64 8.46
N GLY A 206 -26.01 8.73 7.28
CA GLY A 206 -24.71 8.13 6.96
C GLY A 206 -23.52 9.09 7.01
N GLY A 207 -23.74 10.33 7.45
CA GLY A 207 -22.73 11.38 7.39
C GLY A 207 -22.49 11.91 5.96
N PHE A 208 -21.23 12.20 5.65
CA PHE A 208 -20.84 12.96 4.47
C PHE A 208 -19.80 12.24 3.63
N GLU A 209 -19.87 12.38 2.31
CA GLU A 209 -18.87 11.84 1.39
C GLU A 209 -18.51 12.77 0.24
N GLY A 210 -17.22 12.81 -0.08
CA GLY A 210 -16.68 13.55 -1.20
C GLY A 210 -17.10 15.02 -1.23
N GLY A 211 -17.10 15.59 -2.43
CA GLY A 211 -17.46 16.97 -2.68
C GLY A 211 -16.25 17.87 -2.85
N ARG A 212 -16.51 19.18 -2.91
CA ARG A 212 -15.49 20.20 -3.15
C ARG A 212 -15.84 21.50 -2.44
N VAL A 213 -14.79 22.19 -2.00
CA VAL A 213 -14.86 23.59 -1.57
C VAL A 213 -14.39 24.50 -2.70
N VAL A 214 -15.10 25.58 -2.94
CA VAL A 214 -14.67 26.70 -3.78
C VAL A 214 -14.83 28.01 -3.03
N LYS A 215 -14.03 29.02 -3.36
CA LYS A 215 -14.13 30.36 -2.77
C LYS A 215 -14.65 31.33 -3.82
N VAL A 216 -15.73 32.04 -3.50
CA VAL A 216 -16.30 33.11 -4.33
C VAL A 216 -16.31 34.39 -3.49
N GLY A 217 -15.56 35.39 -3.94
CA GLY A 217 -15.33 36.60 -3.14
C GLY A 217 -14.71 36.27 -1.78
N ASP A 218 -15.38 36.67 -0.71
CA ASP A 218 -14.97 36.45 0.68
C ASP A 218 -15.57 35.19 1.32
N THR A 219 -16.30 34.37 0.56
CA THR A 219 -17.09 33.25 1.08
C THR A 219 -16.61 31.93 0.50
N TYR A 220 -16.43 30.92 1.36
CA TYR A 220 -16.22 29.54 0.97
C TYR A 220 -17.56 28.82 0.82
N HIS A 221 -17.68 27.99 -0.20
CA HIS A 221 -18.86 27.19 -0.51
C HIS A 221 -18.43 25.73 -0.61
N MET A 222 -18.97 24.87 0.25
CA MET A 222 -18.71 23.43 0.27
C MET A 222 -19.95 22.67 -0.19
N PHE A 223 -19.70 21.65 -1.03
CA PHE A 223 -20.76 20.83 -1.63
C PHE A 223 -20.54 19.34 -1.36
N PRO A 224 -20.70 18.88 -0.11
CA PRO A 224 -20.52 17.47 0.22
C PRO A 224 -21.74 16.66 -0.26
N THR A 225 -21.53 15.36 -0.47
CA THR A 225 -22.66 14.43 -0.54
C THR A 225 -23.15 14.18 0.88
N GLU A 226 -24.42 14.43 1.14
CA GLU A 226 -25.10 14.11 2.39
C GLU A 226 -25.79 12.75 2.23
N ARG A 227 -25.35 11.75 3.02
CA ARG A 227 -25.96 10.41 3.07
C ARG A 227 -27.25 10.45 3.87
N ALA A 228 -28.29 11.01 3.26
CA ALA A 228 -29.60 11.20 3.89
C ALA A 228 -30.33 9.86 4.14
N GLY A 229 -30.15 8.87 3.25
CA GLY A 229 -30.80 7.58 3.35
C GLY A 229 -32.32 7.61 3.26
N GLU A 230 -32.94 6.52 3.73
CA GLU A 230 -34.38 6.36 3.80
C GLU A 230 -34.81 6.24 5.27
N ILE A 231 -35.82 7.01 5.69
CA ILE A 231 -36.26 7.03 7.09
C ILE A 231 -36.82 5.65 7.46
N GLY A 232 -36.34 5.09 8.57
CA GLY A 232 -36.79 3.78 9.08
C GLY A 232 -36.13 2.58 8.39
N VAL A 233 -35.17 2.81 7.51
CA VAL A 233 -34.35 1.77 6.88
C VAL A 233 -32.96 1.78 7.54
N ASP A 234 -32.36 0.61 7.68
CA ASP A 234 -31.04 0.43 8.28
C ASP A 234 -29.98 1.32 7.60
N TYR A 235 -28.98 1.78 8.36
CA TYR A 235 -27.91 2.67 7.90
C TYR A 235 -27.20 2.13 6.64
N TYR A 236 -27.22 0.83 6.38
CA TYR A 236 -26.71 0.25 5.14
C TYR A 236 -27.33 0.85 3.85
N TYR A 237 -28.54 1.43 3.93
CA TYR A 237 -29.25 2.06 2.81
C TYR A 237 -29.08 3.59 2.74
N ASP A 238 -28.17 4.15 3.52
CA ASP A 238 -27.83 5.58 3.48
C ASP A 238 -27.17 6.04 2.16
N ARG A 239 -26.86 5.07 1.29
CA ARG A 239 -26.29 5.23 -0.05
C ARG A 239 -27.34 5.44 -1.13
N VAL A 240 -28.62 5.44 -0.77
CA VAL A 240 -29.77 5.74 -1.63
C VAL A 240 -30.29 7.13 -1.30
N LYS A 241 -30.86 7.84 -2.28
CA LYS A 241 -31.51 9.15 -2.08
C LYS A 241 -30.57 10.20 -1.44
N THR A 242 -29.29 10.12 -1.79
CA THR A 242 -28.27 11.07 -1.35
C THR A 242 -28.60 12.49 -1.83
N LYS A 243 -28.09 13.48 -1.11
CA LYS A 243 -28.27 14.90 -1.42
C LYS A 243 -26.90 15.55 -1.62
N ILE A 244 -26.87 16.62 -2.39
CA ILE A 244 -25.73 17.54 -2.43
C ILE A 244 -26.10 18.73 -1.54
N GLY A 245 -25.45 18.80 -0.38
CA GLY A 245 -25.59 19.92 0.53
C GLY A 245 -24.87 21.16 0.00
N HIS A 246 -25.30 22.33 0.40
CA HIS A 246 -24.55 23.57 0.21
C HIS A 246 -24.31 24.19 1.58
N TRP A 247 -23.03 24.36 1.89
CA TRP A 247 -22.54 24.89 3.16
C TRP A 247 -21.66 26.10 2.87
N THR A 248 -21.77 27.14 3.70
CA THR A 248 -20.94 28.35 3.56
C THR A 248 -20.08 28.59 4.79
N SER A 249 -18.95 29.26 4.58
CA SER A 249 -18.05 29.67 5.65
C SER A 249 -17.27 30.92 5.26
N LYS A 250 -16.87 31.75 6.23
CA LYS A 250 -15.96 32.89 6.03
C LYS A 250 -14.49 32.52 6.30
N ASP A 251 -14.24 31.48 7.09
CA ASP A 251 -12.90 31.08 7.54
C ASP A 251 -12.52 29.63 7.17
N ALA A 252 -13.42 28.91 6.49
CA ALA A 252 -13.30 27.50 6.13
C ALA A 252 -13.22 26.52 7.33
N ILE A 253 -13.50 27.01 8.54
CA ILE A 253 -13.49 26.22 9.78
C ILE A 253 -14.91 26.09 10.34
N HIS A 254 -15.64 27.21 10.40
CA HIS A 254 -17.01 27.27 10.90
C HIS A 254 -17.99 27.28 9.73
N TRP A 255 -18.78 26.22 9.61
CA TRP A 255 -19.69 26.03 8.48
C TRP A 255 -21.15 26.21 8.87
N LYS A 256 -21.89 26.88 8.00
CA LYS A 256 -23.34 27.03 8.08
C LYS A 256 -23.98 26.30 6.91
N ARG A 257 -24.97 25.46 7.18
CA ARG A 257 -25.77 24.86 6.11
C ARG A 257 -26.71 25.90 5.51
N GLU A 258 -26.71 26.01 4.19
CA GLU A 258 -27.63 26.90 3.47
C GLU A 258 -28.80 26.12 2.87
N SER A 259 -28.53 25.05 2.12
CA SER A 259 -29.58 24.36 1.37
C SER A 259 -29.16 22.97 0.87
N THR A 260 -30.09 22.28 0.22
CA THR A 260 -29.80 21.16 -0.67
C THR A 260 -29.90 21.67 -2.10
N ILE A 261 -28.82 21.57 -2.89
CA ILE A 261 -28.80 22.04 -4.27
C ILE A 261 -29.23 20.98 -5.28
N TYR A 262 -29.11 19.70 -4.91
CA TYR A 262 -29.60 18.60 -5.72
C TYR A 262 -29.87 17.37 -4.86
N GLN A 263 -30.91 16.59 -5.20
CA GLN A 263 -31.27 15.36 -4.50
C GLN A 263 -31.51 14.25 -5.51
N ALA A 264 -30.95 13.07 -5.23
CA ALA A 264 -31.21 11.87 -6.01
C ALA A 264 -32.67 11.41 -5.84
N SER A 265 -33.21 10.74 -6.85
CA SER A 265 -34.59 10.24 -6.79
C SER A 265 -34.78 9.18 -5.68
N GLY A 266 -33.75 8.36 -5.44
CA GLY A 266 -33.84 7.16 -4.62
C GLY A 266 -34.68 6.04 -5.25
N THR A 267 -35.01 6.12 -6.54
CA THR A 267 -35.83 5.11 -7.21
C THR A 267 -35.01 3.85 -7.48
N TYR A 268 -35.43 2.73 -6.87
CA TYR A 268 -34.79 1.44 -7.08
C TYR A 268 -34.96 0.93 -8.51
N ALA A 269 -33.93 0.24 -9.00
CA ALA A 269 -33.94 -0.45 -10.26
C ALA A 269 -35.07 -1.49 -10.34
N ILE A 270 -35.60 -1.65 -11.55
CA ILE A 270 -36.61 -2.65 -11.91
C ILE A 270 -35.91 -3.90 -12.48
N THR A 271 -34.69 -3.75 -12.97
CA THR A 271 -33.87 -4.80 -13.58
C THR A 271 -32.44 -4.76 -13.02
N GLU A 272 -31.76 -5.90 -12.97
CA GLU A 272 -30.44 -6.01 -12.35
C GLU A 272 -29.30 -5.48 -13.25
N ASP A 273 -29.56 -5.32 -14.55
CA ASP A 273 -28.60 -4.87 -15.55
C ASP A 273 -28.61 -3.36 -15.76
N ASP A 274 -27.70 -2.87 -16.61
CA ASP A 274 -27.55 -1.45 -16.91
C ASP A 274 -28.62 -0.93 -17.90
N ASN A 275 -29.87 -1.06 -17.51
CA ASN A 275 -31.02 -0.81 -18.37
C ASN A 275 -31.47 0.67 -18.35
N PRO A 276 -31.79 1.29 -19.50
CA PRO A 276 -32.37 2.65 -19.54
C PRO A 276 -33.70 2.81 -18.79
N MET A 277 -34.41 1.72 -18.49
CA MET A 277 -35.62 1.74 -17.68
C MET A 277 -35.34 1.96 -16.18
N ASN A 278 -34.12 1.66 -15.73
CA ASN A 278 -33.69 1.94 -14.38
C ASN A 278 -33.37 3.43 -14.23
N ASP A 279 -33.64 3.98 -13.04
CA ASP A 279 -33.20 5.33 -12.75
C ASP A 279 -31.67 5.38 -12.55
N ARG A 280 -30.98 6.00 -13.50
CA ARG A 280 -29.52 6.15 -13.52
C ARG A 280 -29.00 7.27 -12.61
N ARG A 281 -29.88 7.94 -11.85
CA ARG A 281 -29.56 8.97 -10.85
C ARG A 281 -30.24 8.72 -9.50
N ALA A 282 -30.46 7.45 -9.17
CA ALA A 282 -31.07 7.05 -7.91
C ALA A 282 -30.17 7.31 -6.69
N ALA A 283 -28.86 7.41 -6.90
CA ALA A 283 -27.92 8.00 -5.96
C ALA A 283 -26.94 8.93 -6.68
N ILE A 284 -26.61 10.07 -6.08
CA ILE A 284 -25.68 11.08 -6.59
C ILE A 284 -24.55 11.34 -5.58
N TRP A 285 -23.33 11.56 -6.07
CA TRP A 285 -22.14 11.64 -5.23
C TRP A 285 -21.11 12.61 -5.80
N SER A 286 -20.22 13.08 -4.92
CA SER A 286 -18.98 13.78 -5.27
C SER A 286 -19.20 14.94 -6.24
N TYR A 287 -20.06 15.89 -5.86
CA TYR A 287 -20.34 17.06 -6.69
C TYR A 287 -19.12 17.99 -6.78
N MET A 288 -18.73 18.32 -8.00
CA MET A 288 -17.57 19.15 -8.32
C MET A 288 -18.04 20.37 -9.11
N PRO A 289 -18.28 21.52 -8.44
CA PRO A 289 -18.58 22.77 -9.12
C PRO A 289 -17.33 23.33 -9.81
N VAL A 290 -17.52 23.86 -11.01
CA VAL A 290 -16.50 24.56 -11.81
C VAL A 290 -17.20 25.74 -12.49
N PHE A 291 -16.74 26.95 -12.24
CA PHE A 291 -17.22 28.11 -13.00
C PHE A 291 -16.63 28.09 -14.40
N ASN A 292 -17.48 28.16 -15.42
CA ASN A 292 -17.08 28.29 -16.80
C ASN A 292 -17.23 29.76 -17.24
N GLU A 293 -16.10 30.45 -17.37
CA GLU A 293 -16.09 31.88 -17.73
C GLU A 293 -16.70 32.15 -19.11
N LYS A 294 -16.45 31.27 -20.09
CA LYS A 294 -16.97 31.43 -21.45
C LYS A 294 -18.49 31.29 -21.52
N ALA A 295 -19.05 30.36 -20.75
CA ALA A 295 -20.49 30.14 -20.66
C ALA A 295 -21.15 31.05 -19.61
N ASN A 296 -20.36 31.76 -18.80
CA ASN A 296 -20.81 32.57 -17.66
C ASN A 296 -21.73 31.78 -16.71
N LYS A 297 -21.41 30.51 -16.45
CA LYS A 297 -22.24 29.59 -15.65
C LYS A 297 -21.40 28.64 -14.81
N TRP A 298 -21.97 28.16 -13.72
CA TRP A 298 -21.42 27.04 -12.98
C TRP A 298 -21.78 25.73 -13.65
N TYR A 299 -20.79 24.86 -13.83
CA TYR A 299 -20.99 23.46 -14.17
C TYR A 299 -20.78 22.60 -12.95
N GLY A 300 -21.71 21.69 -12.71
CA GLY A 300 -21.60 20.66 -11.70
C GLY A 300 -21.27 19.33 -12.35
N TYR A 301 -20.13 18.74 -12.00
CA TYR A 301 -19.82 17.36 -12.38
C TYR A 301 -20.06 16.46 -11.18
N TYR A 302 -20.80 15.38 -11.36
CA TYR A 302 -21.13 14.48 -10.25
C TYR A 302 -21.22 13.04 -10.71
N LEU A 303 -20.96 12.14 -9.79
CA LEU A 303 -21.12 10.71 -9.99
C LEU A 303 -22.56 10.33 -9.68
N ALA A 304 -23.16 9.46 -10.50
CA ALA A 304 -24.50 8.94 -10.24
C ALA A 304 -24.55 7.44 -10.49
N TYR A 305 -25.41 6.77 -9.72
CA TYR A 305 -25.60 5.34 -9.75
C TYR A 305 -27.08 4.97 -9.85
N THR A 306 -27.31 3.79 -10.44
CA THR A 306 -28.53 3.02 -10.24
C THR A 306 -28.45 2.32 -8.88
N VAL A 307 -29.58 2.20 -8.16
CA VAL A 307 -29.62 1.53 -6.85
C VAL A 307 -30.51 0.29 -6.89
N HIS A 308 -30.15 -0.78 -6.17
CA HIS A 308 -30.90 -2.03 -6.11
C HIS A 308 -31.10 -2.47 -4.65
N LYS A 309 -32.29 -3.03 -4.33
CA LYS A 309 -32.62 -3.41 -2.94
C LYS A 309 -31.85 -4.64 -2.45
N GLU A 310 -31.58 -5.58 -3.36
CA GLU A 310 -31.14 -6.93 -2.99
C GLU A 310 -29.70 -7.25 -3.42
N ILE A 311 -29.04 -6.35 -4.16
CA ILE A 311 -27.67 -6.56 -4.66
C ILE A 311 -26.69 -5.75 -3.82
N GLN A 312 -25.56 -6.35 -3.44
CA GLN A 312 -24.49 -5.67 -2.72
C GLN A 312 -23.25 -5.49 -3.62
N PRO A 313 -22.65 -4.28 -3.70
CA PRO A 313 -23.12 -3.02 -3.12
C PRO A 313 -24.43 -2.54 -3.78
N ASN A 314 -25.29 -1.89 -2.98
CA ASN A 314 -26.64 -1.46 -3.37
C ASN A 314 -26.70 -0.34 -4.42
N HIS A 315 -25.56 0.12 -4.92
CA HIS A 315 -25.45 1.09 -6.01
C HIS A 315 -24.43 0.58 -7.05
N SER A 316 -24.78 0.66 -8.33
CA SER A 316 -24.02 0.09 -9.44
C SER A 316 -24.13 0.95 -10.71
N PHE A 317 -23.28 0.66 -11.70
CA PHE A 317 -23.25 1.36 -13.00
C PHE A 317 -22.96 2.87 -12.89
N GLY A 318 -21.91 3.21 -12.15
CA GLY A 318 -21.46 4.58 -11.90
C GLY A 318 -21.15 5.35 -13.17
N ARG A 319 -21.63 6.60 -13.24
CA ARG A 319 -21.44 7.51 -14.36
C ARG A 319 -21.17 8.92 -13.92
N ILE A 320 -20.32 9.62 -14.66
CA ILE A 320 -20.12 11.06 -14.48
C ILE A 320 -21.15 11.81 -15.33
N TRP A 321 -21.93 12.66 -14.68
CA TRP A 321 -22.90 13.55 -15.28
C TRP A 321 -22.46 15.00 -15.12
N ARG A 322 -22.99 15.86 -15.99
CA ARG A 322 -22.83 17.30 -15.91
C ARG A 322 -24.21 17.97 -15.78
N CYS A 323 -24.34 18.93 -14.87
CA CYS A 323 -25.43 19.91 -14.84
C CYS A 323 -24.86 21.33 -14.93
N GLU A 324 -25.74 22.31 -15.07
CA GLU A 324 -25.38 23.74 -15.08
C GLU A 324 -26.26 24.53 -14.13
N SER A 325 -25.75 25.65 -13.63
CA SER A 325 -26.54 26.60 -12.84
C SER A 325 -27.66 27.20 -13.69
N THR A 326 -28.80 27.41 -13.04
CA THR A 326 -29.93 28.14 -13.61
C THR A 326 -29.68 29.65 -13.61
N VAL A 327 -28.81 30.13 -12.72
CA VAL A 327 -28.41 31.53 -12.58
C VAL A 327 -27.04 31.73 -13.26
N GLU A 328 -26.94 32.78 -14.07
CA GLU A 328 -25.68 33.18 -14.72
C GLU A 328 -24.75 33.94 -13.75
N GLY A 329 -23.46 33.94 -14.06
CA GLY A 329 -22.44 34.68 -13.31
C GLY A 329 -21.80 33.89 -12.18
N ILE A 330 -20.63 34.34 -11.75
CA ILE A 330 -19.86 33.71 -10.64
C ILE A 330 -20.64 33.68 -9.33
N ASN A 331 -21.54 34.65 -9.12
CA ASN A 331 -22.40 34.74 -7.95
C ASN A 331 -23.67 33.87 -8.06
N GLY A 332 -23.90 33.22 -9.21
CA GLY A 332 -24.95 32.21 -9.40
C GLY A 332 -24.56 30.82 -8.92
N ILE A 333 -23.59 30.75 -8.00
CA ILE A 333 -23.04 29.51 -7.41
C ILE A 333 -24.09 28.73 -6.63
#